data_AF-A0A2P4X2L3-F1
#
_entry.id   AF-A0A2P4X2L3-F1
#
_cell.length_a   1.000
_cell.length_b   1.000
_cell.length_c   1.000
_cell.angle_alpha   90.00
_cell.angle_beta   90.00
_cell.angle_gamma   90.00
#
_symmetry.space_group_name_H-M   'P 1'
#
loop_
_entity.id
_entity.type
_entity.pdbx_description
1 polymer ?
#
loop_
_entity_poly.entity_id
_entity_poly.type
_entity_poly.pdbx_seq_one_letter_code
_entity_poly.pdbx_strand_id
1 'polypeptide(L)'
;MASLLSSSSGHNWTTTPHCLASCALNAAFCLVSPQTSECLMLSQTTATDEWRVALQDTQNYSFESVELPHQVQTLQLQGNKTRVQFDASSRWTGERLAALLFIGLDLTNTTFPTLPSTLTHLEIVGCVLNKLPLAWLVTLPKLETLVLADNTLTDERMELSEQQFTWLKTRISGDSAWKQGKTDTTECTDVKGGSVQRLGGYQVCVVPDDVAVARQLLLSISFESDESHTEDTDGSAAIDVKDTSTLVLLSMALPFIYFLYK
;
A
#
# COMPACT_ATOMS: atom_id res chain seq x y z
N MET A 1 -15.69 9.47 -25.85
CA MET A 1 -15.26 8.12 -26.27
C MET A 1 -14.92 7.34 -25.01
N ALA A 2 -15.70 6.29 -24.76
CA ALA A 2 -15.64 5.48 -23.56
C ALA A 2 -14.45 4.49 -23.60
N SER A 3 -13.84 4.32 -22.43
CA SER A 3 -13.09 3.16 -21.92
C SER A 3 -12.45 2.20 -22.93
N LEU A 4 -11.12 2.16 -22.97
CA LEU A 4 -10.39 0.92 -23.22
C LEU A 4 -9.69 0.52 -21.91
N LEU A 5 -10.27 -0.52 -21.31
CA LEU A 5 -9.75 -1.29 -20.20
C LEU A 5 -8.28 -1.64 -20.46
N SER A 6 -7.37 -1.09 -19.67
CA SER A 6 -6.02 -1.63 -19.53
C SER A 6 -6.10 -2.91 -18.71
N SER A 7 -6.55 -4.01 -19.33
CA SER A 7 -6.26 -5.33 -18.78
C SER A 7 -4.76 -5.57 -18.96
N SER A 8 -3.96 -5.18 -17.98
CA SER A 8 -2.65 -5.81 -17.79
C SER A 8 -2.95 -7.25 -17.45
N SER A 9 -2.89 -8.16 -18.42
CA SER A 9 -2.94 -9.60 -18.15
C SER A 9 -1.74 -9.91 -17.27
N GLY A 10 -1.97 -10.08 -15.97
CA GLY A 10 -0.92 -10.54 -15.09
C GLY A 10 -0.66 -12.02 -15.34
N HIS A 11 0.41 -12.52 -14.74
CA HIS A 11 0.86 -13.89 -14.95
C HIS A 11 0.85 -14.61 -13.62
N ASN A 12 0.34 -15.83 -13.62
CA ASN A 12 0.46 -16.73 -12.49
C ASN A 12 1.84 -17.36 -12.52
N TRP A 13 2.56 -17.30 -11.41
CA TRP A 13 3.93 -17.79 -11.30
C TRP A 13 3.97 -18.99 -10.37
N THR A 14 4.46 -20.12 -10.87
CA THR A 14 4.67 -21.33 -10.06
C THR A 14 6.14 -21.67 -10.03
N THR A 15 6.64 -22.07 -8.86
CA THR A 15 8.01 -22.58 -8.76
C THR A 15 8.11 -23.99 -9.31
N THR A 16 9.11 -24.23 -10.15
CA THR A 16 9.43 -25.57 -10.67
C THR A 16 10.92 -25.86 -10.56
N PRO A 17 11.33 -27.10 -10.25
CA PRO A 17 12.73 -27.52 -10.37
C PRO A 17 13.13 -27.80 -11.82
N HIS A 18 12.17 -27.91 -12.74
CA HIS A 18 12.41 -28.17 -14.17
C HIS A 18 12.45 -26.86 -14.94
N CYS A 19 13.56 -26.14 -14.83
CA CYS A 19 13.72 -24.87 -15.50
C CYS A 19 13.95 -25.02 -17.00
N LEU A 20 13.25 -24.20 -17.78
CA LEU A 20 13.52 -24.08 -19.21
C LEU A 20 14.96 -23.59 -19.41
N ALA A 21 15.63 -24.11 -20.43
CA ALA A 21 17.01 -23.72 -20.75
C ALA A 21 17.16 -22.21 -20.99
N SER A 22 16.09 -21.54 -21.43
CA SER A 22 16.01 -20.08 -21.59
C SER A 22 16.11 -19.30 -20.28
N CYS A 23 15.84 -19.94 -19.15
CA CYS A 23 15.70 -19.32 -17.84
C CYS A 23 16.96 -19.43 -16.98
N ALA A 24 17.68 -20.56 -17.12
CA ALA A 24 19.10 -20.77 -16.81
C ALA A 24 19.36 -22.28 -16.78
N LEU A 25 20.46 -22.73 -17.39
CA LEU A 25 20.82 -24.17 -17.47
C LEU A 25 21.14 -24.82 -16.11
N ASN A 26 21.35 -24.05 -15.04
CA ASN A 26 21.84 -24.54 -13.74
C ASN A 26 21.07 -24.01 -12.52
N ALA A 27 19.84 -23.51 -12.70
CA ALA A 27 19.03 -23.07 -11.57
C ALA A 27 18.38 -24.27 -10.86
N ALA A 28 18.44 -24.31 -9.53
CA ALA A 28 17.76 -25.34 -8.74
C ALA A 28 16.23 -25.20 -8.81
N PHE A 29 15.73 -23.97 -8.87
CA PHE A 29 14.33 -23.64 -9.08
C PHE A 29 14.20 -22.38 -9.93
N CYS A 30 13.02 -22.20 -10.52
CA CYS A 30 12.63 -20.99 -11.24
C CYS A 30 11.12 -20.78 -11.10
N LEU A 31 10.71 -19.53 -11.21
CA LEU A 31 9.32 -19.14 -11.33
C LEU A 31 8.96 -19.19 -12.81
N VAL A 32 7.96 -19.98 -13.17
CA VAL A 32 7.48 -20.10 -14.56
C VAL A 32 6.06 -19.57 -14.64
N SER A 33 5.79 -18.77 -15.66
CA SER A 33 4.44 -18.44 -16.08
C SER A 33 3.97 -19.47 -17.10
N PRO A 34 3.00 -20.34 -16.78
CA PRO A 34 2.51 -21.35 -17.71
C PRO A 34 1.76 -20.72 -18.90
N GLN A 35 1.33 -19.47 -18.79
CA GLN A 35 0.58 -18.76 -19.81
C GLN A 35 1.49 -18.13 -20.88
N THR A 36 2.65 -17.61 -20.48
CA THR A 36 3.54 -16.86 -21.39
C THR A 36 4.84 -17.59 -21.70
N SER A 37 5.10 -18.74 -21.05
CA SER A 37 6.41 -19.42 -21.09
C SER A 37 7.57 -18.52 -20.62
N GLU A 38 7.25 -17.40 -19.96
CA GLU A 38 8.23 -16.58 -19.27
C GLU A 38 8.72 -17.32 -18.05
N CYS A 39 9.98 -17.08 -17.73
CA CYS A 39 10.61 -17.72 -16.60
C CYS A 39 11.61 -16.78 -15.96
N LEU A 40 11.61 -16.79 -14.62
CA LEU A 40 12.52 -16.04 -13.78
C LEU A 40 13.35 -17.01 -12.95
N MET A 41 14.66 -16.81 -12.98
CA MET A 41 15.59 -17.61 -12.19
C MET A 41 15.36 -17.34 -10.69
N LEU A 42 15.15 -18.41 -9.92
CA LEU A 42 15.12 -18.34 -8.46
C LEU A 42 16.49 -18.83 -7.96
N SER A 43 17.33 -17.89 -7.57
CA SER A 43 18.68 -18.18 -7.07
C SER A 43 18.70 -18.22 -5.54
N GLN A 44 19.29 -19.27 -4.97
CA GLN A 44 19.56 -19.33 -3.55
C GLN A 44 20.68 -18.34 -3.19
N THR A 45 20.54 -17.62 -2.08
CA THR A 45 21.60 -16.73 -1.58
C THR A 45 22.59 -17.54 -0.73
N THR A 46 23.32 -16.86 0.16
CA THR A 46 24.28 -17.50 1.08
C THR A 46 23.63 -18.49 2.05
N ALA A 47 22.36 -18.31 2.39
CA ALA A 47 21.60 -19.22 3.25
C ALA A 47 20.68 -20.12 2.42
N THR A 48 20.47 -21.35 2.87
CA THR A 48 19.77 -22.36 2.06
C THR A 48 18.27 -22.09 1.89
N ASP A 49 17.71 -21.28 2.76
CA ASP A 49 16.30 -20.93 2.87
C ASP A 49 15.98 -19.52 2.34
N GLU A 50 17.01 -18.81 1.90
CA GLU A 50 16.92 -17.49 1.29
C GLU A 50 17.02 -17.56 -0.22
N TRP A 51 16.01 -17.02 -0.89
CA TRP A 51 15.89 -17.08 -2.34
C TRP A 51 15.69 -15.69 -2.92
N ARG A 52 16.28 -15.47 -4.08
CA ARG A 52 16.28 -14.21 -4.80
C ARG A 52 15.78 -14.40 -6.22
N VAL A 53 14.90 -13.51 -6.64
CA VAL A 53 14.53 -13.26 -8.02
C VAL A 53 15.18 -11.94 -8.45
N ALA A 54 16.09 -12.01 -9.42
CA ALA A 54 16.69 -10.82 -10.02
C ALA A 54 15.88 -10.41 -11.26
N LEU A 55 15.35 -9.21 -11.24
CA LEU A 55 14.52 -8.61 -12.29
C LEU A 55 15.38 -7.70 -13.17
N GLN A 56 15.09 -7.70 -14.47
CA GLN A 56 15.83 -6.87 -15.44
C GLN A 56 15.22 -5.47 -15.54
N ASP A 57 16.07 -4.45 -15.62
CA ASP A 57 15.68 -3.02 -15.56
C ASP A 57 14.72 -2.58 -16.68
N THR A 58 14.80 -3.20 -17.85
CA THR A 58 14.04 -2.79 -19.05
C THR A 58 12.68 -3.48 -19.18
N GLN A 59 12.35 -4.40 -18.29
CA GLN A 59 11.11 -5.18 -18.34
C GLN A 59 10.13 -4.73 -17.27
N ASN A 60 8.85 -4.76 -17.63
CA ASN A 60 7.76 -4.60 -16.67
C ASN A 60 7.31 -6.00 -16.27
N TYR A 61 7.27 -6.27 -14.98
CA TYR A 61 6.81 -7.56 -14.47
C TYR A 61 5.44 -7.43 -13.82
N SER A 62 4.57 -8.40 -14.08
CA SER A 62 3.28 -8.53 -13.43
C SER A 62 3.20 -9.86 -12.69
N PHE A 63 2.97 -9.81 -11.38
CA PHE A 63 2.81 -10.97 -10.53
C PHE A 63 1.36 -11.05 -10.06
N GLU A 64 0.61 -12.03 -10.57
CA GLU A 64 -0.67 -12.42 -10.00
C GLU A 64 -0.38 -13.36 -8.83
N SER A 65 -0.67 -14.65 -8.97
CA SER A 65 -0.43 -15.63 -7.92
C SER A 65 1.02 -16.08 -7.94
N VAL A 66 1.65 -16.21 -6.77
CA VAL A 66 3.01 -16.76 -6.63
C VAL A 66 2.94 -17.92 -5.66
N GLU A 67 3.32 -19.11 -6.13
CA GLU A 67 3.39 -20.31 -5.29
C GLU A 67 4.86 -20.66 -5.02
N LEU A 68 5.25 -20.60 -3.75
CA LEU A 68 6.61 -20.86 -3.28
C LEU A 68 6.72 -22.24 -2.62
N PRO A 69 7.85 -22.94 -2.78
CA PRO A 69 8.05 -24.24 -2.15
C PRO A 69 8.33 -24.07 -0.66
N HIS A 70 8.02 -25.12 0.13
CA HIS A 70 8.15 -25.09 1.60
C HIS A 70 9.55 -24.80 2.14
N GLN A 71 10.58 -24.86 1.28
CA GLN A 71 11.97 -24.59 1.63
C GLN A 71 12.27 -23.08 1.68
N VAL A 72 11.46 -22.25 1.01
CA VAL A 72 11.64 -20.80 0.98
C VAL A 72 11.11 -20.19 2.26
N GLN A 73 12.01 -19.65 3.08
CA GLN A 73 11.66 -18.86 4.25
C GLN A 73 11.79 -17.37 3.99
N THR A 74 12.75 -16.99 3.13
CA THR A 74 13.00 -15.61 2.75
C THR A 74 12.95 -15.50 1.24
N LEU A 75 12.12 -14.58 0.75
CA LEU A 75 12.07 -14.23 -0.66
C LEU A 75 12.53 -12.78 -0.87
N GLN A 76 13.48 -12.60 -1.78
CA GLN A 76 13.96 -11.30 -2.21
C GLN A 76 13.57 -11.07 -3.67
N LEU A 77 12.78 -10.03 -3.93
CA LEU A 77 12.57 -9.49 -5.27
C LEU A 77 13.48 -8.29 -5.45
N GLN A 78 14.46 -8.42 -6.34
CA GLN A 78 15.48 -7.41 -6.56
C GLN A 78 15.45 -6.88 -7.99
N GLY A 79 15.43 -5.56 -8.14
CA GLY A 79 15.59 -4.85 -9.40
C GLY A 79 16.40 -3.56 -9.23
N ASN A 80 16.40 -2.72 -10.26
CA ASN A 80 16.98 -1.38 -10.22
C ASN A 80 16.00 -0.36 -10.83
N LYS A 81 15.08 0.09 -9.98
CA LYS A 81 13.86 0.83 -10.34
C LYS A 81 13.02 0.08 -11.38
N THR A 82 13.05 -1.24 -11.32
CA THR A 82 12.31 -2.11 -12.23
C THR A 82 10.83 -2.03 -11.90
N ARG A 83 10.00 -1.79 -12.92
CA ARG A 83 8.55 -1.65 -12.72
C ARG A 83 7.91 -2.99 -12.43
N VAL A 84 7.23 -3.07 -11.30
CA VAL A 84 6.51 -4.27 -10.87
C VAL A 84 5.06 -3.92 -10.55
N GLN A 85 4.16 -4.76 -11.02
CA GLN A 85 2.74 -4.71 -10.68
C GLN A 85 2.33 -6.01 -10.01
N PHE A 86 1.60 -5.89 -8.90
CA PHE A 86 0.93 -7.01 -8.27
C PHE A 86 -0.58 -6.88 -8.41
N ASP A 87 -1.27 -7.99 -8.56
CA ASP A 87 -2.73 -8.01 -8.47
C ASP A 87 -3.16 -8.02 -6.99
N ALA A 88 -4.08 -7.14 -6.61
CA ALA A 88 -4.64 -7.10 -5.25
C ALA A 88 -5.42 -8.36 -4.90
N SER A 89 -6.06 -8.97 -5.91
CA SER A 89 -6.87 -10.17 -5.74
C SER A 89 -6.03 -11.44 -5.63
N SER A 90 -4.75 -11.35 -6.00
CA SER A 90 -3.87 -12.50 -6.00
C SER A 90 -3.39 -12.85 -4.61
N ARG A 91 -3.18 -14.15 -4.42
CA ARG A 91 -2.70 -14.72 -3.17
C ARG A 91 -1.35 -15.36 -3.41
N TRP A 92 -0.38 -14.93 -2.63
CA TRP A 92 0.92 -15.57 -2.58
C TRP A 92 0.85 -16.70 -1.56
N THR A 93 1.37 -17.86 -1.93
CA THR A 93 1.39 -19.05 -1.07
C THR A 93 2.84 -19.48 -0.82
N GLY A 94 3.09 -19.93 0.41
CA GLY A 94 4.40 -20.34 0.87
C GLY A 94 4.33 -20.64 2.36
N GLU A 95 4.27 -21.93 2.72
CA GLU A 95 3.96 -22.35 4.10
C GLU A 95 4.98 -21.91 5.15
N ARG A 96 6.21 -21.60 4.73
CA ARG A 96 7.29 -21.18 5.62
C ARG A 96 7.81 -19.79 5.33
N LEU A 97 7.17 -19.05 4.41
CA LEU A 97 7.62 -17.70 4.08
C LEU A 97 7.46 -16.80 5.31
N ALA A 98 8.59 -16.42 5.89
CA ALA A 98 8.69 -15.59 7.09
C ALA A 98 9.16 -14.18 6.74
N ALA A 99 9.99 -14.03 5.70
CA ALA A 99 10.58 -12.77 5.30
C ALA A 99 10.36 -12.47 3.80
N LEU A 100 9.96 -11.23 3.50
CA LEU A 100 9.83 -10.73 2.13
C LEU A 100 10.59 -9.41 1.97
N LEU A 101 11.43 -9.33 0.95
CA LEU A 101 12.27 -8.17 0.68
C LEU A 101 11.97 -7.66 -0.72
N PHE A 102 11.51 -6.41 -0.82
CA PHE A 102 11.38 -5.67 -2.06
C PHE A 102 12.54 -4.69 -2.16
N ILE A 103 13.43 -4.89 -3.14
CA ILE A 103 14.65 -4.11 -3.27
C ILE A 103 14.74 -3.49 -4.66
N GLY A 104 14.82 -2.16 -4.72
CA GLY A 104 15.05 -1.43 -5.96
C GLY A 104 13.91 -1.57 -6.97
N LEU A 105 12.65 -1.59 -6.51
CA LEU A 105 11.47 -1.73 -7.39
C LEU A 105 10.76 -0.39 -7.60
N ASP A 106 10.18 -0.18 -8.76
CA ASP A 106 9.19 0.88 -8.99
C ASP A 106 7.78 0.32 -8.72
N LEU A 107 7.21 0.77 -7.60
CA LEU A 107 5.94 0.37 -7.02
C LEU A 107 4.92 1.55 -7.03
N THR A 108 5.16 2.60 -7.82
CA THR A 108 4.39 3.86 -7.78
C THR A 108 2.87 3.65 -7.91
N ASN A 109 2.42 2.75 -8.77
CA ASN A 109 1.00 2.45 -8.98
C ASN A 109 0.71 0.95 -8.83
N THR A 110 1.34 0.32 -7.84
CA THR A 110 1.06 -1.09 -7.56
C THR A 110 0.00 -1.23 -6.47
N THR A 111 -0.91 -2.16 -6.66
CA THR A 111 -1.57 -2.84 -5.54
C THR A 111 -0.61 -3.86 -4.94
N PHE A 112 -0.88 -4.31 -3.72
CA PHE A 112 -0.06 -5.35 -3.09
C PHE A 112 -0.90 -6.62 -2.92
N PRO A 113 -0.29 -7.81 -3.09
CA PRO A 113 -1.00 -9.07 -3.06
C PRO A 113 -1.31 -9.47 -1.61
N THR A 114 -2.21 -10.43 -1.45
CA THR A 114 -2.42 -11.07 -0.15
C THR A 114 -1.23 -11.97 0.16
N LEU A 115 -0.48 -11.65 1.22
CA LEU A 115 0.68 -12.43 1.64
C LEU A 115 0.30 -13.55 2.63
N PRO A 116 1.12 -14.61 2.76
CA PRO A 116 0.95 -15.64 3.77
C PRO A 116 0.93 -15.07 5.19
N SER A 117 0.06 -15.60 6.04
CA SER A 117 -0.05 -15.20 7.46
C SER A 117 1.17 -15.57 8.33
N THR A 118 2.16 -16.25 7.75
CA THR A 118 3.44 -16.61 8.36
C THR A 118 4.47 -15.50 8.29
N LEU A 119 4.23 -14.46 7.47
CA LEU A 119 5.15 -13.35 7.29
C LEU A 119 5.31 -12.56 8.60
N THR A 120 6.56 -12.46 9.06
CA THR A 120 6.95 -11.73 10.28
C THR A 120 7.89 -10.56 9.97
N HIS A 121 8.59 -10.62 8.84
CA HIS A 121 9.57 -9.62 8.41
C HIS A 121 9.27 -9.11 7.00
N LEU A 122 9.27 -7.79 6.83
CA LEU A 122 9.08 -7.14 5.54
C LEU A 122 10.12 -6.03 5.38
N GLU A 123 10.84 -6.05 4.26
CA GLU A 123 11.73 -4.96 3.87
C GLU A 123 11.30 -4.34 2.55
N ILE A 124 11.26 -3.02 2.52
CA ILE A 124 11.09 -2.24 1.30
C ILE A 124 12.27 -1.27 1.24
N VAL A 125 13.22 -1.53 0.35
CA VAL A 125 14.49 -0.82 0.30
C VAL A 125 14.77 -0.28 -1.10
N GLY A 126 15.06 1.02 -1.20
CA GLY A 126 15.41 1.65 -2.47
C GLY A 126 14.27 1.63 -3.51
N CYS A 127 13.03 1.46 -3.07
CA CYS A 127 11.87 1.41 -3.95
C CYS A 127 11.30 2.81 -4.23
N VAL A 128 10.60 2.94 -5.35
CA VAL A 128 9.78 4.12 -5.67
C VAL A 128 8.33 3.78 -5.31
N LEU A 129 7.73 4.58 -4.44
CA LEU A 129 6.37 4.40 -3.95
C LEU A 129 5.61 5.71 -4.17
N ASN A 130 4.32 5.64 -4.50
CA ASN A 130 3.51 6.86 -4.50
C ASN A 130 3.21 7.31 -3.07
N LYS A 131 2.68 6.39 -2.28
CA LYS A 131 2.40 6.54 -0.84
C LYS A 131 2.77 5.26 -0.11
N LEU A 132 2.89 5.34 1.22
CA LEU A 132 3.05 4.14 2.03
C LEU A 132 1.75 3.31 1.98
N PRO A 133 1.81 2.00 1.67
CA PRO A 133 0.63 1.15 1.54
C PRO A 133 0.09 0.69 2.90
N LEU A 134 -0.33 1.63 3.74
CA LEU A 134 -0.79 1.40 5.12
C LEU A 134 -1.91 0.37 5.21
N ALA A 135 -2.93 0.53 4.36
CA ALA A 135 -4.09 -0.36 4.33
C ALA A 135 -3.70 -1.82 4.07
N TRP A 136 -2.63 -2.05 3.31
CA TRP A 136 -2.09 -3.38 3.08
C TRP A 136 -1.19 -3.85 4.23
N LEU A 137 -0.33 -2.99 4.76
CA LEU A 137 0.55 -3.32 5.89
C LEU A 137 -0.24 -3.82 7.12
N VAL A 138 -1.38 -3.20 7.42
CA VAL A 138 -2.24 -3.62 8.55
C VAL A 138 -2.94 -4.97 8.33
N THR A 139 -2.99 -5.47 7.10
CA THR A 139 -3.53 -6.81 6.80
C THR A 139 -2.57 -7.95 7.15
N LEU A 140 -1.33 -7.63 7.54
CA LEU A 140 -0.30 -8.60 7.91
C LEU A 140 -0.31 -8.85 9.42
N PRO A 141 -1.06 -9.85 9.92
CA PRO A 141 -1.37 -9.95 11.35
C PRO A 141 -0.16 -10.30 12.23
N LYS A 142 0.85 -10.97 11.66
CA LYS A 142 2.06 -11.41 12.35
C LYS A 142 3.29 -10.58 12.02
N LEU A 143 3.13 -9.45 11.33
CA LEU A 143 4.27 -8.60 11.00
C LEU A 143 4.85 -7.99 12.29
N GLU A 144 6.08 -8.37 12.58
CA GLU A 144 6.85 -7.92 13.74
C GLU A 144 7.86 -6.86 13.34
N THR A 145 8.51 -7.06 12.18
CA THR A 145 9.60 -6.20 11.72
C THR A 145 9.29 -5.62 10.35
N LEU A 146 9.36 -4.30 10.25
CA LEU A 146 9.19 -3.55 9.02
C LEU A 146 10.41 -2.66 8.79
N VAL A 147 11.12 -2.86 7.68
CA VAL A 147 12.25 -2.02 7.27
C VAL A 147 11.85 -1.19 6.07
N LEU A 148 11.99 0.13 6.17
CA LEU A 148 11.67 1.08 5.11
C LEU A 148 12.87 2.00 4.92
N ALA A 149 13.77 1.66 4.00
CA ALA A 149 15.04 2.37 3.82
C ALA A 149 15.23 2.87 2.39
N ASP A 150 15.79 4.06 2.20
CA ASP A 150 16.13 4.64 0.89
C ASP A 150 14.97 4.70 -0.12
N ASN A 151 13.74 4.63 0.35
CA ASN A 151 12.57 4.71 -0.51
C ASN A 151 12.33 6.16 -0.97
N THR A 152 11.84 6.29 -2.19
CA THR A 152 11.40 7.57 -2.76
C THR A 152 9.88 7.59 -2.74
N LEU A 153 9.30 8.51 -1.97
CA LEU A 153 7.87 8.81 -2.04
C LEU A 153 7.62 9.90 -3.08
N THR A 154 6.71 9.67 -4.02
CA THR A 154 6.32 10.71 -4.99
C THR A 154 5.21 11.63 -4.47
N ASP A 155 4.39 11.17 -3.52
CA ASP A 155 3.45 12.02 -2.79
C ASP A 155 4.16 12.66 -1.58
N GLU A 156 4.19 14.00 -1.55
CA GLU A 156 4.94 14.76 -0.55
C GLU A 156 4.25 14.77 0.83
N ARG A 157 2.98 14.34 0.92
CA ARG A 157 2.14 14.55 2.12
C ARG A 157 1.75 13.24 2.78
N MET A 158 2.54 12.83 3.78
CA MET A 158 2.19 11.66 4.59
C MET A 158 1.33 12.07 5.80
N GLU A 159 0.03 11.77 5.70
CA GLU A 159 -0.95 11.89 6.79
C GLU A 159 -1.28 10.51 7.36
N LEU A 160 -1.26 10.40 8.69
CA LEU A 160 -1.53 9.18 9.44
C LEU A 160 -2.55 9.46 10.55
N SER A 161 -3.42 8.49 10.81
CA SER A 161 -4.19 8.47 12.05
C SER A 161 -3.30 8.11 13.25
N GLU A 162 -3.72 8.41 14.47
CA GLU A 162 -2.95 8.06 15.68
C GLU A 162 -2.73 6.55 15.82
N GLN A 163 -3.75 5.75 15.49
CA GLN A 163 -3.65 4.29 15.47
C GLN A 163 -2.64 3.80 14.43
N GLN A 164 -2.68 4.36 13.21
CA GLN A 164 -1.74 3.99 12.14
C GLN A 164 -0.31 4.34 12.52
N PHE A 165 -0.09 5.53 13.09
CA PHE A 165 1.20 5.97 13.55
C PHE A 165 1.75 5.07 14.67
N THR A 166 0.92 4.75 15.67
CA THR A 166 1.30 3.86 16.78
C THR A 166 1.64 2.46 16.29
N TRP A 167 0.85 1.92 15.36
CA TRP A 167 1.09 0.61 14.75
C TRP A 167 2.42 0.57 13.99
N LEU A 168 2.73 1.61 13.20
CA LEU A 168 3.98 1.70 12.45
C LEU A 168 5.18 1.87 13.37
N LYS A 169 5.09 2.76 14.35
CA LYS A 169 6.18 3.08 15.28
C LYS A 169 6.64 1.86 16.07
N THR A 170 5.76 0.91 16.35
CA THR A 170 6.08 -0.32 17.09
C THR A 170 6.76 -1.40 16.24
N ARG A 171 6.67 -1.32 14.90
CA ARG A 171 7.16 -2.36 13.98
C ARG A 171 8.34 -1.91 13.13
N ILE A 172 8.47 -0.61 12.92
CA ILE A 172 9.59 -0.06 12.15
C ILE A 172 10.89 -0.34 12.90
N SER A 173 11.82 -1.00 12.20
CA SER A 173 13.15 -1.33 12.72
C SER A 173 14.25 -0.62 11.94
N GLY A 174 15.27 -0.19 12.66
CA GLY A 174 16.46 0.49 12.11
C GLY A 174 16.26 1.98 11.80
N ASP A 175 17.35 2.62 11.40
CA ASP A 175 17.35 3.97 10.82
C ASP A 175 16.72 3.90 9.44
N SER A 176 15.40 4.02 9.41
CA SER A 176 14.57 4.02 8.20
C SER A 176 14.73 5.35 7.47
N ALA A 177 15.91 5.59 6.91
CA ALA A 177 16.25 6.83 6.22
C ALA A 177 15.41 6.97 4.94
N TRP A 178 14.30 7.70 5.02
CA TRP A 178 13.52 8.09 3.86
C TRP A 178 14.16 9.32 3.22
N LYS A 179 14.20 9.39 1.89
CA LYS A 179 14.65 10.61 1.21
C LYS A 179 13.62 11.71 1.45
N GLN A 180 14.06 12.79 2.07
CA GLN A 180 13.23 13.86 2.59
C GLN A 180 12.43 14.55 1.47
N GLY A 181 11.11 14.38 1.46
CA GLY A 181 10.16 15.28 0.80
C GLY A 181 9.86 16.46 1.71
N LYS A 182 9.64 17.65 1.14
CA LYS A 182 9.23 18.82 1.93
C LYS A 182 7.81 18.59 2.45
N THR A 183 7.69 18.17 3.71
CA THR A 183 6.40 18.20 4.40
C THR A 183 6.15 19.63 4.86
N ASP A 184 5.11 20.27 4.36
CA ASP A 184 4.70 21.60 4.81
C ASP A 184 4.10 21.47 6.22
N THR A 185 4.93 21.74 7.23
CA THR A 185 4.61 21.44 8.64
C THR A 185 3.48 22.31 9.20
N THR A 186 3.23 23.46 8.59
CA THR A 186 2.19 24.43 8.99
C THR A 186 0.79 23.95 8.64
N GLU A 187 0.60 23.33 7.46
CA GLU A 187 -0.71 22.81 7.06
C GLU A 187 -1.21 21.71 8.01
N CYS A 188 -0.29 20.89 8.54
CA CYS A 188 -0.63 19.81 9.47
C CYS A 188 -1.29 20.34 10.75
N THR A 189 -0.71 21.38 11.36
CA THR A 189 -1.22 21.96 12.60
C THR A 189 -2.41 22.88 12.36
N ASP A 190 -2.32 23.74 11.35
CA ASP A 190 -3.22 24.88 11.20
C ASP A 190 -4.51 24.52 10.46
N VAL A 191 -4.45 23.54 9.54
CA VAL A 191 -5.58 23.13 8.71
C VAL A 191 -6.11 21.75 9.12
N LYS A 192 -5.22 20.81 9.45
CA LYS A 192 -5.63 19.43 9.75
C LYS A 192 -5.87 19.16 11.24
N GLY A 193 -5.53 20.10 12.12
CA GLY A 193 -5.61 19.90 13.57
C GLY A 193 -4.73 18.75 14.07
N GLY A 194 -3.71 18.38 13.30
CA GLY A 194 -2.79 17.30 13.59
C GLY A 194 -1.51 17.77 14.28
N SER A 195 -0.63 16.83 14.55
CA SER A 195 0.70 17.05 15.11
C SER A 195 1.76 16.50 14.16
N VAL A 196 2.83 17.26 13.94
CA VAL A 196 3.98 16.77 13.16
C VAL A 196 4.81 15.85 14.05
N GLN A 197 4.86 14.57 13.73
CA GLN A 197 5.66 13.56 14.42
C GLN A 197 6.77 13.00 13.52
N ARG A 198 7.69 12.24 14.10
CA ARG A 198 8.77 11.58 13.37
C ARG A 198 8.56 10.07 13.32
N LEU A 199 8.67 9.50 12.12
CA LEU A 199 8.63 8.07 11.85
C LEU A 199 9.88 7.70 11.05
N GLY A 200 10.80 6.93 11.64
CA GLY A 200 12.04 6.53 10.94
C GLY A 200 12.99 7.69 10.58
N GLY A 201 12.79 8.89 11.13
CA GLY A 201 13.52 10.09 10.70
C GLY A 201 12.78 10.95 9.68
N TYR A 202 11.64 10.49 9.16
CA TYR A 202 10.74 11.25 8.30
C TYR A 202 9.69 12.03 9.13
N GLN A 203 9.30 13.23 8.67
CA GLN A 203 8.22 14.01 9.28
C GLN A 203 6.87 13.58 8.72
N VAL A 204 5.96 13.17 9.60
CA VAL A 204 4.60 12.74 9.25
C VAL A 204 3.58 13.59 9.99
N CYS A 205 2.46 13.89 9.33
CA CYS A 205 1.34 14.56 9.98
C CYS A 205 0.45 13.51 10.64
N VAL A 206 0.33 13.56 11.97
CA VAL A 206 -0.52 12.64 12.74
C VAL A 206 -1.78 13.38 13.16
N VAL A 207 -2.93 12.95 12.65
CA VAL A 207 -4.23 13.55 12.94
C VAL A 207 -4.97 12.66 13.96
N PRO A 208 -5.60 13.25 14.99
CA PRO A 208 -6.43 12.50 15.93
C PRO A 208 -7.51 11.70 15.18
N ASP A 209 -7.78 10.46 15.62
CA ASP A 209 -8.70 9.58 14.91
C ASP A 209 -10.11 10.20 14.75
N ASP A 210 -10.59 10.92 15.76
CA ASP A 210 -11.88 11.62 15.73
C ASP A 210 -11.95 12.71 14.64
N VAL A 211 -10.83 13.40 14.41
CA VAL A 211 -10.71 14.46 13.39
C VAL A 211 -10.51 13.86 12.01
N ALA A 212 -9.74 12.77 11.90
CA ALA A 212 -9.55 12.04 10.65
C ALA A 212 -10.87 11.46 10.13
N VAL A 213 -11.65 10.81 11.01
CA VAL A 213 -12.97 10.26 10.69
C VAL A 213 -13.97 11.37 10.36
N ALA A 214 -14.02 12.44 11.15
CA ALA A 214 -14.90 13.59 10.87
C ALA A 214 -14.59 14.24 9.53
N ARG A 215 -13.31 14.37 9.16
CA ARG A 215 -12.89 14.91 7.86
C ARG A 215 -13.24 13.98 6.70
N GLN A 216 -13.06 12.68 6.88
CA GLN A 216 -13.45 11.69 5.86
C GLN A 216 -14.97 11.71 5.64
N LEU A 217 -15.75 11.88 6.71
CA LEU A 217 -17.20 12.06 6.65
C LEU A 217 -17.60 13.38 5.98
N LEU A 218 -16.95 14.50 6.31
CA LEU A 218 -17.18 15.80 5.67
C LEU A 218 -16.83 15.79 4.18
N LEU A 219 -15.76 15.10 3.78
CA LEU A 219 -15.37 14.91 2.38
C LEU A 219 -16.38 14.03 1.63
N SER A 220 -16.94 13.00 2.26
CA SER A 220 -18.01 12.22 1.63
C SER A 220 -19.32 13.00 1.47
N ILE A 221 -19.60 13.96 2.36
CA ILE A 221 -20.79 14.82 2.26
C ILE A 221 -20.60 15.93 1.21
N SER A 222 -19.37 16.43 1.05
CA SER A 222 -19.07 17.50 0.08
C SER A 222 -18.93 17.00 -1.37
N PHE A 223 -19.04 15.69 -1.61
CA PHE A 223 -19.12 15.12 -2.97
C PHE A 223 -20.56 14.95 -3.50
N GLU A 224 -21.59 15.31 -2.72
CA GLU A 224 -23.00 15.17 -3.11
C GLU A 224 -23.71 16.52 -3.37
N SER A 225 -22.95 17.61 -3.53
CA SER A 225 -23.53 18.93 -3.82
C SER A 225 -22.79 19.69 -4.94
N ASP A 226 -22.94 19.22 -6.16
CA ASP A 226 -22.79 19.96 -7.44
C ASP A 226 -23.77 19.25 -8.40
N GLU A 227 -24.78 19.82 -9.05
CA GLU A 227 -25.17 21.19 -9.43
C GLU A 227 -26.72 21.21 -9.59
N SER A 228 -27.36 22.35 -9.37
CA SER A 228 -28.28 22.89 -10.39
C SER A 228 -28.48 24.40 -10.22
N HIS A 229 -27.86 25.10 -11.16
CA HIS A 229 -28.31 26.32 -11.84
C HIS A 229 -28.82 27.51 -11.01
N THR A 230 -27.97 28.53 -10.99
CA THR A 230 -28.28 29.95 -10.83
C THR A 230 -29.24 30.46 -11.91
N GLU A 231 -30.32 31.13 -11.51
CA GLU A 231 -30.85 32.33 -12.18
C GLU A 231 -31.72 33.16 -11.22
N ASP A 232 -31.43 34.46 -11.21
CA ASP A 232 -32.26 35.63 -10.85
C ASP A 232 -32.75 35.91 -9.41
N THR A 233 -32.25 37.01 -8.82
CA THR A 233 -32.95 38.32 -8.63
C THR A 233 -32.52 39.05 -7.33
N ASP A 234 -32.29 40.36 -7.45
CA ASP A 234 -32.11 41.35 -6.36
C ASP A 234 -33.18 41.32 -5.25
N GLY A 235 -32.80 41.63 -4.00
CA GLY A 235 -33.74 42.10 -2.98
C GLY A 235 -33.35 41.84 -1.51
N SER A 236 -33.30 42.91 -0.71
CA SER A 236 -33.04 42.93 0.75
C SER A 236 -33.97 42.08 1.63
N ALA A 237 -33.39 41.70 2.78
CA ALA A 237 -33.98 41.57 4.14
C ALA A 237 -34.28 40.17 4.71
N ALA A 238 -33.71 39.98 5.92
CA ALA A 238 -34.25 39.33 7.12
C ALA A 238 -34.38 37.78 7.24
N ILE A 239 -33.54 37.28 8.16
CA ILE A 239 -33.80 36.34 9.27
C ILE A 239 -34.13 34.85 8.96
N ASP A 240 -33.53 34.00 9.79
CA ASP A 240 -34.00 32.72 10.36
C ASP A 240 -33.50 31.37 9.85
N VAL A 241 -32.81 30.70 10.78
CA VAL A 241 -33.04 29.32 11.25
C VAL A 241 -33.05 28.24 10.18
N LYS A 242 -31.86 27.67 9.91
CA LYS A 242 -31.72 26.36 9.25
C LYS A 242 -30.67 25.42 9.83
N ASP A 243 -30.06 25.77 10.97
CA ASP A 243 -29.02 24.93 11.59
C ASP A 243 -29.53 23.93 12.63
N THR A 244 -30.78 24.04 13.08
CA THR A 244 -31.35 23.15 14.10
C THR A 244 -31.97 21.87 13.52
N SER A 245 -32.42 21.87 12.27
CA SER A 245 -33.12 20.70 11.69
C SER A 245 -32.20 19.55 11.28
N THR A 246 -30.98 19.84 10.85
CA THR A 246 -29.97 18.83 10.46
C THR A 246 -29.35 18.14 11.67
N LEU A 247 -29.12 18.87 12.76
CA LEU A 247 -28.62 18.31 14.03
C LEU A 247 -29.65 17.39 14.71
N VAL A 248 -30.94 17.70 14.60
CA VAL A 248 -32.02 16.84 15.11
C VAL A 248 -32.13 15.54 14.30
N LEU A 249 -32.00 15.60 12.96
CA LEU A 249 -31.95 14.41 12.11
C LEU A 249 -30.76 13.49 12.44
N LEU A 250 -29.60 14.06 12.76
CA LEU A 250 -28.40 13.31 13.16
C LEU A 250 -28.61 12.54 14.48
N SER A 251 -29.28 13.17 15.46
CA SER A 251 -29.56 12.56 16.76
C SER A 251 -30.56 11.40 16.71
N MET A 252 -31.41 11.34 15.68
CA MET A 252 -32.39 10.27 15.49
C MET A 252 -31.88 9.08 14.68
N ALA A 253 -30.79 9.24 13.91
CA ALA A 253 -30.21 8.18 13.09
C ALA A 253 -29.14 7.34 13.81
N LEU A 254 -28.49 7.89 14.84
CA LEU A 254 -27.45 7.20 15.64
C LEU A 254 -27.90 5.88 16.29
N PRO A 255 -29.15 5.71 16.77
CA PRO A 255 -29.60 4.42 17.31
C PRO A 255 -29.71 3.31 16.27
N PHE A 256 -29.90 3.62 14.99
CA PHE A 256 -30.06 2.61 13.94
C PHE A 256 -28.73 2.02 13.47
N ILE A 257 -27.65 2.80 13.54
CA ILE A 257 -26.31 2.33 13.13
C ILE A 257 -25.73 1.35 14.17
N TYR A 258 -26.06 1.53 15.46
CA TYR A 258 -25.62 0.61 16.52
C TYR A 258 -26.24 -0.80 16.39
N PHE A 259 -27.44 -0.93 15.81
CA PHE A 259 -28.11 -2.22 15.63
C PHE A 259 -27.68 -2.99 14.37
N LEU A 260 -26.97 -2.36 13.43
CA LEU A 260 -26.42 -3.04 12.24
C LEU A 260 -25.04 -3.65 12.48
N TYR A 261 -24.43 -3.43 13.65
CA TYR A 261 -23.11 -3.91 14.03
C TYR A 261 -23.13 -4.86 15.24
N LYS A 262 -24.17 -5.70 15.34
CA LYS A 262 -24.19 -6.85 16.26
C LYS A 262 -24.48 -8.14 15.52
#